data_AF-A0A7K2NB71-F1
#
_entry.id   AF-A0A7K2NB71-F1
#
_cell.length_a   1.000
_cell.length_b   1.000
_cell.length_c   1.000
_cell.angle_alpha   90.00
_cell.angle_beta   90.00
_cell.angle_gamma   90.00
#
_symmetry.space_group_name_H-M   'P 1'
#
loop_
_entity.id
_entity.type
_entity.pdbx_description
1 polymer ?
#
loop_
_entity_poly.entity_id
_entity_poly.type
_entity_poly.pdbx_seq_one_letter_code
_entity_poly.pdbx_strand_id
1 'polypeptide(L)'
;MTVPHIPYIAAVLTALTAAGLAPTDSGAEAANINPYDNGPDAGLTTMLDAVMVWNGQNPAVNTAEYPHGIALVWEHPAESWQWAAQQSHGRLEREPAFLPSLPRWAAPAAVVTVVQALLAGRPVPEATAPLWEGAAEAQAAVDAWWAAEAGGDR
;
A
#
# COMPACT_ATOMS: atom_id res chain seq x y z
N MET A 1 -2.43 -20.07 -7.20
CA MET A 1 -1.44 -19.08 -7.65
C MET A 1 -1.27 -18.11 -6.49
N THR A 2 -0.05 -17.85 -6.02
CA THR A 2 0.17 -16.83 -4.98
C THR A 2 0.00 -15.47 -5.63
N VAL A 3 -0.76 -14.57 -5.00
CA VAL A 3 -0.97 -13.20 -5.50
C VAL A 3 0.39 -12.47 -5.54
N PRO A 4 0.80 -11.86 -6.67
CA PRO A 4 2.20 -11.57 -6.97
C PRO A 4 2.86 -10.53 -6.06
N HIS A 5 2.12 -9.58 -5.49
CA HIS A 5 2.66 -8.58 -4.57
C HIS A 5 2.70 -9.02 -3.10
N ILE A 6 2.10 -10.17 -2.74
CA ILE A 6 2.10 -10.66 -1.35
C ILE A 6 3.51 -10.76 -0.75
N PRO A 7 4.54 -11.30 -1.45
CA PRO A 7 5.89 -11.36 -0.90
C PRO A 7 6.46 -9.98 -0.55
N TYR A 8 6.17 -8.96 -1.37
CA TYR A 8 6.58 -7.59 -1.09
C TYR A 8 5.87 -7.03 0.14
N ILE A 9 4.54 -7.16 0.20
CA ILE A 9 3.75 -6.67 1.33
C ILE A 9 4.17 -7.36 2.63
N ALA A 10 4.47 -8.66 2.60
CA ALA A 10 5.01 -9.39 3.74
C ALA A 10 6.38 -8.85 4.21
N ALA A 11 7.26 -8.48 3.27
CA ALA A 11 8.54 -7.85 3.60
C ALA A 11 8.35 -6.47 4.25
N VAL A 12 7.39 -5.66 3.78
CA VAL A 12 7.01 -4.38 4.38
C VAL A 12 6.47 -4.56 5.80
N LEU A 13 5.52 -5.49 5.99
CA LEU A 13 4.94 -5.79 7.31
C LEU A 13 6.00 -6.28 8.31
N THR A 14 6.95 -7.09 7.83
CA THR A 14 8.08 -7.56 8.65
C THR A 14 8.98 -6.41 9.08
N ALA A 15 9.31 -5.48 8.17
CA ALA A 15 10.12 -4.30 8.49
C ALA A 15 9.40 -3.36 9.48
N LEU A 16 8.10 -3.13 9.28
CA LEU A 16 7.27 -2.33 10.20
C LEU A 16 7.21 -2.96 11.60
N THR A 17 7.00 -4.27 11.66
CA THR A 17 6.97 -5.01 12.93
C THR A 17 8.31 -4.95 13.65
N ALA A 18 9.42 -5.14 12.93
CA ALA A 18 10.77 -5.06 13.50
C ALA A 18 11.11 -3.65 14.03
N ALA A 19 10.51 -2.61 13.44
CA ALA A 19 10.63 -1.23 13.91
C ALA A 19 9.67 -0.88 15.07
N GLY A 20 8.83 -1.82 15.54
CA GLY A 20 7.82 -1.56 16.56
C GLY A 20 6.62 -0.74 16.05
N LEU A 21 6.42 -0.70 14.73
CA LEU A 21 5.37 0.04 14.04
C LEU A 21 4.37 -0.90 13.36
N ALA A 22 4.13 -2.09 13.92
CA ALA A 22 3.16 -3.03 13.36
C ALA A 22 1.78 -2.36 13.19
N PRO A 23 1.14 -2.51 12.02
CA PRO A 23 -0.22 -2.00 11.84
C PRO A 23 -1.18 -2.76 12.76
N THR A 24 -2.27 -2.10 13.13
CA THR A 24 -3.35 -2.71 13.89
C THR A 24 -4.16 -3.70 13.04
N ASP A 25 -4.26 -3.43 11.74
CA ASP A 25 -4.88 -4.33 10.78
C ASP A 25 -4.17 -4.21 9.42
N SER A 26 -4.14 -5.29 8.65
CA SER A 26 -3.53 -5.31 7.32
C SER A 26 -4.12 -6.40 6.43
N GLY A 27 -4.30 -6.09 5.14
CA GLY A 27 -4.74 -7.04 4.12
C GLY A 27 -4.01 -6.81 2.80
N ALA A 28 -3.97 -7.85 1.97
CA ALA A 28 -3.48 -7.78 0.60
C ALA A 28 -4.27 -8.76 -0.27
N GLU A 29 -4.79 -8.29 -1.40
CA GLU A 29 -5.66 -9.09 -2.28
C GLU A 29 -5.52 -8.72 -3.77
N ALA A 30 -6.14 -9.53 -4.61
CA ALA A 30 -6.17 -9.38 -6.07
C ALA A 30 -7.60 -9.47 -6.63
N ALA A 31 -8.60 -9.24 -5.76
CA ALA A 31 -10.00 -9.52 -6.04
C ALA A 31 -10.83 -8.25 -6.28
N ASN A 32 -10.32 -7.08 -5.92
CA ASN A 32 -11.04 -5.83 -6.11
C ASN A 32 -11.07 -5.46 -7.59
N ILE A 33 -12.24 -5.01 -8.06
CA ILE A 33 -12.40 -4.53 -9.44
C ILE A 33 -11.48 -3.33 -9.63
N ASN A 34 -10.73 -3.32 -10.72
CA ASN A 34 -9.85 -2.22 -11.07
C ASN A 34 -10.68 -0.97 -11.45
N PRO A 35 -10.69 0.09 -10.62
CA PRO A 35 -11.45 1.30 -10.92
C PRO A 35 -10.78 2.15 -12.01
N TYR A 36 -9.52 1.85 -12.34
CA TYR A 36 -8.72 2.57 -13.33
C TYR A 36 -8.84 1.98 -14.74
N ASP A 37 -9.49 0.82 -14.90
CA ASP A 37 -9.77 0.26 -16.21
C ASP A 37 -10.95 0.99 -16.88
N ASN A 38 -10.65 1.66 -17.98
CA ASN A 38 -11.63 2.34 -18.83
C ASN A 38 -11.73 1.68 -20.23
N GLY A 39 -11.13 0.51 -20.39
CA GLY A 39 -11.12 -0.28 -21.62
C GLY A 39 -12.40 -1.07 -21.83
N PRO A 40 -12.42 -1.95 -22.86
CA PRO A 40 -13.58 -2.80 -23.16
C PRO A 40 -13.94 -3.77 -22.02
N ASP A 41 -12.99 -4.08 -21.15
CA ASP A 41 -13.15 -4.99 -20.00
C ASP A 41 -13.37 -4.25 -18.67
N ALA A 42 -13.65 -2.94 -18.71
CA ALA A 42 -13.93 -2.14 -17.53
C ALA A 42 -15.04 -2.77 -16.66
N GLY A 43 -14.74 -2.97 -15.37
CA GLY A 43 -15.63 -3.66 -14.44
C GLY A 43 -15.44 -5.18 -14.39
N LEU A 44 -14.57 -5.76 -15.22
CA LEU A 44 -14.25 -7.19 -15.26
C LEU A 44 -12.78 -7.48 -14.96
N THR A 45 -11.91 -6.48 -14.97
CA THR A 45 -10.50 -6.61 -14.56
C THR A 45 -10.36 -6.34 -13.06
N THR A 46 -9.45 -7.06 -12.40
CA THR A 46 -9.13 -6.84 -11.00
C THR A 46 -7.84 -6.03 -10.84
N MET A 47 -7.66 -5.45 -9.66
CA MET A 47 -6.45 -4.76 -9.22
C MET A 47 -5.76 -5.58 -8.13
N LEU A 48 -4.46 -5.33 -7.98
CA LEU A 48 -3.72 -5.79 -6.82
C LEU A 48 -3.71 -4.66 -5.79
N ASP A 49 -3.99 -4.97 -4.53
CA ASP A 49 -3.96 -3.96 -3.49
C ASP A 49 -3.45 -4.51 -2.15
N ALA A 50 -3.02 -3.60 -1.31
CA ALA A 50 -2.78 -3.85 0.10
C ALA A 50 -3.11 -2.61 0.92
N VAL A 51 -3.68 -2.85 2.09
CA VAL A 51 -4.05 -1.80 3.05
C VAL A 51 -3.43 -2.12 4.39
N MET A 52 -2.85 -1.12 5.03
CA MET A 52 -2.31 -1.19 6.39
C MET A 52 -2.92 -0.07 7.22
N VAL A 53 -3.46 -0.41 8.38
CA VAL A 53 -4.20 0.52 9.24
C VAL A 53 -3.52 0.64 10.60
N TRP A 54 -3.31 1.86 11.05
CA TRP A 54 -2.97 2.18 12.45
C TRP A 54 -4.13 2.97 13.03
N ASN A 55 -4.97 2.34 13.83
CA ASN A 55 -6.12 3.02 14.43
C ASN A 55 -5.68 3.93 15.60
N GLY A 56 -6.59 4.78 16.08
CA GLY A 56 -6.34 5.70 17.20
C GLY A 56 -6.00 5.05 18.55
N GLN A 57 -6.01 3.72 18.66
CA GLN A 57 -5.54 3.00 19.86
C GLN A 57 -4.09 2.55 19.75
N ASN A 58 -3.48 2.67 18.56
CA ASN A 58 -2.08 2.33 18.35
C ASN A 58 -1.18 3.38 19.02
N PRO A 59 -0.27 2.99 19.94
CA PRO A 59 0.54 3.95 20.71
C PRO A 59 1.52 4.76 19.87
N ALA A 60 1.81 4.34 18.64
CA ALA A 60 2.66 5.10 17.72
C ALA A 60 1.92 6.27 17.04
N VAL A 61 0.58 6.27 17.05
CA VAL A 61 -0.23 7.31 16.40
C VAL A 61 -0.25 8.56 17.27
N ASN A 62 0.07 9.71 16.65
CA ASN A 62 -0.21 11.02 17.22
C ASN A 62 -1.72 11.27 17.21
N THR A 63 -2.41 10.86 18.27
CA THR A 63 -3.87 10.96 18.38
C THR A 63 -4.39 12.39 18.54
N ALA A 64 -3.52 13.38 18.79
CA ALA A 64 -3.89 14.78 18.72
C ALA A 64 -4.10 15.25 17.28
N GLU A 65 -3.29 14.74 16.34
CA GLU A 65 -3.39 15.03 14.91
C GLU A 65 -4.34 14.07 14.19
N TYR A 66 -4.29 12.77 14.53
CA TYR A 66 -5.08 11.71 13.92
C TYR A 66 -5.88 10.93 14.97
N PRO A 67 -7.00 11.50 15.49
CA PRO A 67 -7.76 10.89 16.58
C PRO A 67 -8.27 9.48 16.29
N HIS A 68 -8.47 9.14 15.01
CA HIS A 68 -8.94 7.82 14.58
C HIS A 68 -7.86 6.98 13.90
N GLY A 69 -6.66 7.53 13.68
CA GLY A 69 -5.56 6.83 13.05
C GLY A 69 -5.35 7.19 11.58
N ILE A 70 -4.56 6.36 10.89
CA ILE A 70 -4.21 6.51 9.47
C ILE A 70 -4.33 5.18 8.73
N ALA A 71 -4.46 5.25 7.41
CA ALA A 71 -4.31 4.12 6.52
C ALA A 71 -3.21 4.40 5.48
N LEU A 72 -2.43 3.37 5.19
CA LEU A 72 -1.48 3.31 4.10
C LEU A 72 -1.99 2.31 3.06
N VAL A 73 -1.97 2.70 1.79
CA VAL A 73 -2.51 1.92 0.68
C VAL A 73 -1.41 1.71 -0.37
N TRP A 74 -1.33 0.50 -0.89
CA TRP A 74 -0.55 0.12 -2.05
C TRP A 74 -1.52 -0.45 -3.08
N GLU A 75 -1.45 -0.03 -4.33
CA GLU A 75 -2.33 -0.50 -5.40
C GLU A 75 -1.53 -0.79 -6.66
N HIS A 76 -2.11 -1.55 -7.58
CA HIS A 76 -1.68 -1.70 -8.97
C HIS A 76 -2.94 -1.89 -9.82
N PRO A 77 -3.19 -1.04 -10.85
CA PRO A 77 -2.18 -0.34 -11.64
C PRO A 77 -1.70 1.00 -11.11
N ALA A 78 -2.31 1.60 -10.07
CA ALA A 78 -1.81 2.85 -9.50
C ALA A 78 -0.34 2.69 -9.06
N GLU A 79 0.63 3.35 -9.71
CA GLU A 79 2.05 2.99 -9.57
C GLU A 79 2.72 3.45 -8.26
N SER A 80 1.96 3.72 -7.19
CA SER A 80 2.49 4.44 -6.04
C SER A 80 1.75 4.14 -4.75
N TRP A 81 2.49 4.26 -3.65
CA TRP A 81 1.93 4.26 -2.30
C TRP A 81 1.07 5.50 -2.07
N GLN A 82 0.02 5.34 -1.28
CA GLN A 82 -0.92 6.40 -0.93
C GLN A 82 -1.23 6.34 0.57
N TRP A 83 -1.70 7.44 1.14
CA TRP A 83 -2.13 7.45 2.54
C TRP A 83 -3.27 8.43 2.79
N ALA A 84 -4.05 8.16 3.83
CA ALA A 84 -5.02 9.11 4.38
C ALA A 84 -5.15 8.95 5.89
N ALA A 85 -5.56 10.03 6.56
CA ALA A 85 -6.08 9.95 7.92
C ALA A 85 -7.44 9.23 7.93
N GLN A 86 -7.79 8.62 9.05
CA GLN A 86 -9.09 8.00 9.25
C GLN A 86 -10.10 8.97 9.89
N GLN A 87 -11.33 8.87 9.44
CA GLN A 87 -12.54 9.29 10.16
C GLN A 87 -12.94 8.25 11.20
N SER A 88 -13.98 8.57 11.98
CA SER A 88 -14.61 7.59 12.86
C SER A 88 -15.10 6.36 12.08
N HIS A 89 -15.14 5.21 12.76
CA HIS A 89 -15.56 3.91 12.19
C HIS A 89 -14.69 3.38 11.03
N GLY A 90 -13.42 3.77 10.95
CA GLY A 90 -12.46 3.20 10.00
C GLY A 90 -12.63 3.68 8.55
N ARG A 91 -13.48 4.68 8.31
CA ARG A 91 -13.54 5.37 7.02
C ARG A 91 -12.32 6.25 6.84
N LEU A 92 -11.90 6.48 5.60
CA LEU A 92 -10.87 7.48 5.32
C LEU A 92 -11.47 8.88 5.41
N GLU A 93 -10.70 9.83 5.94
CA GLU A 93 -11.13 11.21 6.10
C GLU A 93 -11.25 11.95 4.77
N ARG A 94 -10.38 11.58 3.84
CA ARG A 94 -10.25 12.10 2.49
C ARG A 94 -9.76 11.00 1.57
N GLU A 95 -9.83 11.26 0.28
CA GLU A 95 -9.16 10.43 -0.71
C GLU A 95 -7.66 10.29 -0.35
N PRO A 96 -7.09 9.07 -0.44
CA PRO A 96 -5.66 8.87 -0.25
C PRO A 96 -4.81 9.79 -1.12
N ALA A 97 -3.84 10.43 -0.50
CA ALA A 97 -2.85 11.23 -1.20
C ALA A 97 -1.64 10.37 -1.55
N PHE A 98 -1.12 10.52 -2.77
CA PHE A 98 0.10 9.85 -3.20
C PHE A 98 1.32 10.23 -2.35
N LEU A 99 2.20 9.26 -2.14
CA LEU A 99 3.50 9.40 -1.49
C LEU A 99 4.60 9.36 -2.55
N PRO A 100 4.96 10.50 -3.17
CA PRO A 100 5.88 10.52 -4.32
C PRO A 100 7.30 10.05 -3.99
N SER A 101 7.68 10.05 -2.71
CA SER A 101 8.95 9.51 -2.26
C SER A 101 9.00 7.98 -2.22
N LEU A 102 7.86 7.30 -2.29
CA LEU A 102 7.79 5.85 -2.29
C LEU A 102 7.41 5.33 -3.69
N PRO A 103 8.38 4.86 -4.50
CA PRO A 103 8.06 4.12 -5.71
C PRO A 103 7.27 2.85 -5.35
N ARG A 104 6.56 2.26 -6.33
CA ARG A 104 5.76 1.03 -6.17
C ARG A 104 6.45 -0.04 -5.32
N TRP A 105 7.69 -0.35 -5.66
CA TRP A 105 8.51 -1.35 -4.96
C TRP A 105 9.56 -0.69 -4.07
N ALA A 106 9.19 0.36 -3.34
CA ALA A 106 10.09 1.02 -2.38
C ALA A 106 10.68 0.01 -1.39
N ALA A 107 11.95 0.18 -1.05
CA ALA A 107 12.61 -0.63 -0.04
C ALA A 107 11.80 -0.59 1.28
N PRO A 108 11.53 -1.74 1.95
CA PRO A 108 10.74 -1.79 3.18
C PRO A 108 11.18 -0.80 4.27
N ALA A 109 12.50 -0.56 4.43
CA ALA A 109 13.02 0.42 5.38
C ALA A 109 12.63 1.87 5.07
N ALA A 110 12.44 2.22 3.79
CA ALA A 110 11.94 3.52 3.39
C ALA A 110 10.45 3.67 3.72
N VAL A 111 9.65 2.61 3.52
CA VAL A 111 8.24 2.59 3.95
C VAL A 111 8.13 2.80 5.46
N VAL A 112 8.99 2.13 6.25
CA VAL A 112 9.09 2.34 7.71
C VAL A 112 9.35 3.81 8.05
N THR A 113 10.30 4.45 7.36
CA THR A 113 10.65 5.86 7.59
C THR A 113 9.46 6.80 7.31
N VAL A 114 8.74 6.56 6.22
CA VAL A 114 7.54 7.33 5.86
C VAL A 114 6.41 7.10 6.87
N VAL A 115 6.13 5.85 7.23
CA VAL A 115 5.10 5.51 8.22
C VAL A 115 5.42 6.15 9.57
N GLN A 116 6.68 6.12 10.01
CA GLN A 116 7.09 6.79 11.23
C GLN A 116 6.83 8.30 11.20
N ALA A 117 7.11 8.97 10.08
CA ALA A 117 6.82 10.39 9.91
C ALA A 117 5.31 10.66 9.93
N LEU A 118 4.53 9.88 9.18
CA LEU A 118 3.07 9.99 9.12
C LEU A 118 2.45 9.80 10.49
N LEU A 119 2.77 8.72 11.20
CA LEU A 119 2.24 8.43 12.53
C LEU A 119 2.54 9.54 13.54
N ALA A 120 3.71 10.18 13.43
CA ALA A 120 4.10 11.29 14.29
C ALA A 120 3.46 12.64 13.90
N GLY A 121 2.73 12.73 12.78
CA GLY A 121 2.20 14.00 12.25
C GLY A 121 3.29 14.90 11.68
N ARG A 122 4.37 14.30 11.15
CA ARG A 122 5.51 15.03 10.57
C ARG A 122 5.47 14.99 9.04
N PRO A 123 6.12 15.96 8.36
CA PRO A 123 6.33 15.88 6.92
C PRO A 123 7.05 14.59 6.53
N VAL A 124 6.58 13.96 5.45
CA VAL A 124 7.24 12.78 4.86
C VAL A 124 8.50 13.21 4.11
N PRO A 125 9.54 12.34 4.03
CA PRO A 125 10.68 12.59 3.15
C PRO A 125 10.24 12.84 1.71
N GLU A 126 10.92 13.77 1.02
CA GLU A 126 10.65 14.09 -0.40
C GLU A 126 11.55 13.32 -1.36
N ALA A 127 12.72 12.88 -0.91
CA ALA A 127 13.66 12.13 -1.73
C ALA A 127 13.09 10.75 -2.09
N THR A 128 13.14 10.41 -3.38
CA THR A 128 12.70 9.09 -3.86
C THR A 128 13.53 7.99 -3.22
N ALA A 129 12.84 7.03 -2.61
CA ALA A 129 13.43 5.90 -1.94
C ALA A 129 14.08 4.90 -2.94
N PRO A 130 15.11 4.15 -2.50
CA PRO A 130 15.61 3.04 -3.29
C PRO A 130 14.55 1.95 -3.46
N LEU A 131 14.69 1.15 -4.52
CA LEU A 131 13.85 -0.02 -4.74
C LEU A 131 14.24 -1.16 -3.80
N TRP A 132 13.26 -2.01 -3.50
CA TRP A 132 13.45 -3.27 -2.82
C TRP A 132 14.27 -4.23 -3.69
N GLU A 133 15.11 -5.05 -3.07
CA GLU A 133 15.98 -6.00 -3.77
C GLU A 133 15.19 -6.95 -4.68
N GLY A 134 14.01 -7.41 -4.23
CA GLY A 134 13.10 -8.26 -5.03
C GLY A 134 12.17 -7.52 -5.99
N ALA A 135 12.41 -6.24 -6.27
CA ALA A 135 11.51 -5.43 -7.09
C ALA A 135 11.40 -5.95 -8.53
N ALA A 136 12.49 -6.44 -9.12
CA ALA A 136 12.49 -6.95 -10.49
C ALA A 136 11.66 -8.23 -10.62
N GLU A 137 11.85 -9.16 -9.68
CA GLU A 137 11.10 -10.41 -9.61
C GLU A 137 9.61 -10.16 -9.32
N ALA A 138 9.31 -9.22 -8.42
CA ALA A 138 7.93 -8.84 -8.13
C ALA A 138 7.25 -8.21 -9.35
N GLN A 139 7.94 -7.32 -10.07
CA GLN A 139 7.40 -6.73 -11.29
C GLN A 139 7.16 -7.79 -12.36
N ALA A 140 8.09 -8.71 -12.58
CA ALA A 140 7.91 -9.81 -13.53
C ALA A 140 6.72 -10.72 -13.16
N ALA A 141 6.49 -10.96 -11.87
CA ALA A 141 5.35 -11.73 -11.39
C ALA A 141 4.02 -10.98 -11.61
N VAL A 142 4.00 -9.66 -11.41
CA VAL A 142 2.83 -8.82 -11.71
C VAL A 142 2.55 -8.79 -13.21
N ASP A 143 3.57 -8.62 -14.04
CA ASP A 143 3.41 -8.61 -15.51
C ASP A 143 2.86 -9.95 -16.02
N ALA A 144 3.34 -11.07 -15.47
CA ALA A 144 2.83 -12.40 -15.80
C ALA A 144 1.38 -12.61 -15.33
N TRP A 145 1.02 -12.09 -14.17
CA TRP A 145 -0.35 -12.12 -13.67
C TRP A 145 -1.28 -11.29 -14.54
N TRP A 146 -0.90 -10.05 -14.87
CA TRP A 146 -1.68 -9.17 -15.74
C TRP A 146 -1.88 -9.75 -17.13
N ALA A 147 -0.84 -10.36 -17.71
CA ALA A 147 -0.93 -11.05 -18.99
C ALA A 147 -1.88 -12.25 -18.94
N ALA A 148 -1.97 -12.97 -17.82
CA ALA A 148 -2.91 -14.06 -17.63
C ALA A 148 -4.36 -13.57 -17.50
N GLU A 149 -4.58 -12.45 -16.80
CA GLU A 149 -5.90 -11.80 -16.70
C GLU A 149 -6.38 -11.27 -18.07
N ALA A 150 -5.46 -10.71 -18.87
CA ALA A 150 -5.77 -10.17 -20.20
C ALA A 150 -5.85 -11.24 -21.32
N GLY A 151 -5.15 -12.37 -21.16
CA GLY A 151 -5.03 -13.42 -22.15
C GLY A 151 -5.88 -14.66 -21.88
N GLY A 152 -6.63 -14.71 -20.78
CA GLY A 152 -7.63 -15.74 -20.55
C GLY A 152 -8.81 -15.52 -21.50
N ASP A 153 -8.98 -16.43 -22.47
CA ASP A 153 -10.19 -16.52 -23.30
C ASP A 153 -11.44 -16.31 -22.42
N ARG A 154 -12.04 -15.11 -22.51
CA ARG A 154 -13.39 -14.80 -22.05
C ARG A 154 -14.32 -14.79 -23.24
#